data_AF-A0A1V6B2I3-F1
#
_entry.id   AF-A0A1V6B2I3-F1
#
_cell.length_a   1.000
_cell.length_b   1.000
_cell.length_c   1.000
_cell.angle_alpha   90.00
_cell.angle_beta   90.00
_cell.angle_gamma   90.00
#
_symmetry.space_group_name_H-M   'P 1'
#
loop_
_entity.id
_entity.type
_entity.pdbx_description
1 polymer ?
#
loop_
_entity_poly.entity_id
_entity_poly.type
_entity_poly.pdbx_seq_one_letter_code
_entity_poly.pdbx_strand_id
1 'polypeptide(L)'
;MKLQEITPATGSRVFHEVARGVYAGDPNWIAPLDMDVEAVFDPGKNGAFKQGEAIRWVLRDDAGRAAGRIAAFVDLEKAKRKDPAEGGIGFFECPDDPAAAALMFDAAKEWLAARGVEAMDGSVNFGANFNHWGVLVEGFMPQGYGMPYNKPYYAGLFEGYGFREYFRQFSYHKNLAEPFPERMVKFAEHTIKKRTYEFRHYEKKRANRYIADLVEVLNRTWADYMEDYQPVTPEEIGRIIKSAGPVIEEEFVWFAYKDGRPIGVVVTFPDVNQVLARFDGRLNLWKTFRFLRLLKGKTITRNRVFLAGVIPEFQNSNVIGPLFLHFVRAVEARPHYREIELSWVGDYNPRMRKIYEQIGGVHKKTHVTYRYLFDRGRPFVRFTNEGGNSALRKDAVGKGA
;
A
#
# COMPACT_ATOMS: atom_id res chain seq x y z
N MET A 1 21.58 -22.88 -12.34
CA MET A 1 21.14 -21.52 -11.97
C MET A 1 21.98 -20.99 -10.81
N LYS A 2 22.22 -19.68 -10.73
CA LYS A 2 23.04 -19.06 -9.66
C LYS A 2 22.45 -17.71 -9.23
N LEU A 3 22.41 -17.45 -7.92
CA LEU A 3 22.07 -16.13 -7.39
C LEU A 3 23.29 -15.21 -7.37
N GLN A 4 23.06 -13.96 -7.77
CA GLN A 4 24.01 -12.87 -7.70
C GLN A 4 23.41 -11.76 -6.85
N GLU A 5 24.08 -11.38 -5.77
CA GLU A 5 23.72 -10.21 -4.97
C GLU A 5 23.90 -8.92 -5.78
N ILE A 6 22.98 -7.98 -5.61
CA ILE A 6 22.99 -6.69 -6.29
C ILE A 6 23.49 -5.60 -5.33
N THR A 7 24.74 -5.20 -5.54
CA THR A 7 25.45 -4.14 -4.83
C THR A 7 25.67 -2.92 -5.73
N PRO A 8 26.13 -1.78 -5.18
CA PRO A 8 26.57 -0.66 -6.00
C PRO A 8 27.63 -1.04 -7.06
N ALA A 9 28.50 -2.01 -6.77
CA ALA A 9 29.55 -2.47 -7.69
C ALA A 9 29.00 -3.32 -8.85
N THR A 10 27.96 -4.13 -8.61
CA THR A 10 27.34 -4.95 -9.67
C THR A 10 26.33 -4.17 -10.52
N GLY A 11 25.85 -3.02 -10.00
CA GLY A 11 24.86 -2.16 -10.64
C GLY A 11 23.44 -2.71 -10.53
N SER A 12 22.46 -1.82 -10.34
CA SER A 12 21.05 -2.19 -10.12
C SER A 12 20.21 -2.33 -11.39
N ARG A 13 20.75 -1.94 -12.55
CA ARG A 13 20.01 -2.00 -13.83
C ARG A 13 19.44 -3.39 -14.12
N VAL A 14 20.23 -4.44 -13.92
CA VAL A 14 19.79 -5.82 -14.18
C VAL A 14 18.58 -6.22 -13.32
N PHE A 15 18.48 -5.70 -12.09
CA PHE A 15 17.35 -5.95 -11.20
C PHE A 15 16.04 -5.39 -11.76
N HIS A 16 16.08 -4.25 -12.45
CA HIS A 16 14.89 -3.68 -13.10
C HIS A 16 14.55 -4.38 -14.43
N GLU A 17 15.57 -4.74 -15.21
CA GLU A 17 15.37 -5.42 -16.50
C GLU A 17 14.74 -6.81 -16.35
N VAL A 18 15.00 -7.53 -15.25
CA VAL A 18 14.35 -8.82 -14.99
C VAL A 18 12.83 -8.68 -15.00
N ALA A 19 12.28 -7.71 -14.27
CA ALA A 19 10.83 -7.52 -14.25
C ALA A 19 10.29 -7.16 -15.64
N ARG A 20 10.96 -6.23 -16.33
CA ARG A 20 10.59 -5.87 -17.71
C ARG A 20 10.58 -7.08 -18.64
N GLY A 21 11.53 -7.99 -18.49
CA GLY A 21 11.59 -9.24 -19.24
C GLY A 21 10.41 -10.17 -18.92
N VAL A 22 10.12 -10.39 -17.63
CA VAL A 22 9.03 -11.26 -17.16
C VAL A 22 7.65 -10.76 -17.64
N TYR A 23 7.45 -9.45 -17.69
CA TYR A 23 6.18 -8.84 -18.11
C TYR A 23 6.19 -8.31 -19.55
N ALA A 24 7.20 -8.66 -20.35
CA ALA A 24 7.27 -8.20 -21.74
C ALA A 24 5.97 -8.55 -22.49
N GLY A 25 5.34 -7.52 -23.09
CA GLY A 25 4.08 -7.66 -23.84
C GLY A 25 2.81 -7.78 -22.99
N ASP A 26 2.89 -7.73 -21.66
CA ASP A 26 1.70 -7.73 -20.80
C ASP A 26 1.06 -6.33 -20.75
N PRO A 27 -0.18 -6.15 -21.24
CA PRO A 27 -0.83 -4.84 -21.26
C PRO A 27 -1.26 -4.34 -19.88
N ASN A 28 -1.31 -5.21 -18.87
CA ASN A 28 -1.75 -4.86 -17.52
C ASN A 28 -0.58 -4.45 -16.62
N TRP A 29 0.64 -4.85 -16.97
CA TRP A 29 1.81 -4.52 -16.18
C TRP A 29 2.31 -3.12 -16.47
N ILE A 30 2.53 -2.35 -15.40
CA ILE A 30 3.08 -1.02 -15.46
C ILE A 30 4.36 -1.05 -14.64
N ALA A 31 5.49 -0.84 -15.32
CA ALA A 31 6.79 -0.81 -14.68
C ALA A 31 6.81 0.25 -13.56
N PRO A 32 7.14 -0.13 -12.30
CA PRO A 32 7.44 0.83 -11.25
C PRO A 32 8.55 1.78 -11.69
N LEU A 33 8.57 3.00 -11.15
CA LEU A 33 9.66 3.91 -11.42
C LEU A 33 10.96 3.35 -10.83
N ASP A 34 12.01 3.24 -11.64
CA ASP A 34 13.31 2.72 -11.20
C ASP A 34 13.81 3.50 -9.98
N MET A 35 13.60 4.82 -9.96
CA MET A 35 13.96 5.68 -8.82
C MET A 35 13.18 5.39 -7.54
N ASP A 36 11.92 4.97 -7.64
CA ASP A 36 11.10 4.60 -6.47
C ASP A 36 11.57 3.26 -5.91
N VAL A 37 11.90 2.31 -6.80
CA VAL A 37 12.49 1.02 -6.39
C VAL A 37 13.87 1.23 -5.76
N GLU A 38 14.76 2.03 -6.36
CA GLU A 38 16.08 2.30 -5.77
C GLU A 38 15.97 3.05 -4.44
N ALA A 39 14.97 3.92 -4.25
CA ALA A 39 14.77 4.62 -2.98
C ALA A 39 14.46 3.66 -1.82
N VAL A 40 13.88 2.48 -2.08
CA VAL A 40 13.65 1.44 -1.06
C VAL A 40 14.96 0.89 -0.51
N PHE A 41 15.99 0.77 -1.36
CA PHE A 41 17.31 0.20 -1.01
C PHE A 41 18.36 1.26 -0.64
N ASP A 42 17.98 2.53 -0.52
CA ASP A 42 18.87 3.65 -0.23
C ASP A 42 18.71 4.08 1.25
N PRO A 43 19.72 3.86 2.12
CA PRO A 43 19.66 4.25 3.53
C PRO A 43 19.45 5.76 3.77
N GLY A 44 19.83 6.61 2.82
CA GLY A 44 19.57 8.05 2.87
C GLY A 44 18.13 8.42 2.53
N LYS A 45 17.37 7.51 1.90
CA LYS A 45 15.98 7.74 1.46
C LYS A 45 14.96 6.83 2.12
N ASN A 46 15.34 5.70 2.71
CA ASN A 46 14.44 4.81 3.43
C ASN A 46 14.80 4.77 4.92
N GLY A 47 13.87 5.24 5.76
CA GLY A 47 14.07 5.34 7.21
C GLY A 47 14.18 3.99 7.90
N ALA A 48 13.67 2.92 7.28
CA ALA A 48 13.71 1.56 7.83
C ALA A 48 15.16 1.05 8.05
N PHE A 49 16.14 1.56 7.30
CA PHE A 49 17.56 1.23 7.50
C PHE A 49 18.14 1.73 8.83
N LYS A 50 17.44 2.59 9.58
CA LYS A 50 17.91 3.00 10.92
C LYS A 50 18.00 1.83 11.90
N GLN A 51 17.18 0.79 11.70
CA GLN A 51 17.05 -0.36 12.61
C GLN A 51 16.84 -1.68 11.86
N GLY A 52 17.08 -1.69 10.56
CA GLY A 52 16.78 -2.80 9.68
C GLY A 52 17.79 -2.95 8.56
N GLU A 53 17.72 -4.09 7.90
CA GLU A 53 18.60 -4.48 6.81
C GLU A 53 17.78 -4.94 5.61
N ALA A 54 18.33 -4.77 4.41
CA ALA A 54 17.74 -5.26 3.18
C ALA A 54 18.83 -5.76 2.24
N ILE A 55 18.48 -6.78 1.46
CA ILE A 55 19.33 -7.36 0.42
C ILE A 55 18.48 -7.69 -0.80
N ARG A 56 19.12 -7.76 -1.97
CA ARG A 56 18.46 -8.10 -3.23
C ARG A 56 19.37 -8.93 -4.12
N TRP A 57 18.77 -9.89 -4.81
CA TRP A 57 19.46 -10.79 -5.72
C TRP A 57 18.80 -10.81 -7.10
N VAL A 58 19.60 -11.19 -8.09
CA VAL A 58 19.15 -11.65 -9.40
C VAL A 58 19.54 -13.11 -9.55
N LEU A 59 18.59 -13.92 -10.00
CA LEU A 59 18.80 -15.29 -10.43
C LEU A 59 19.29 -15.29 -11.87
N ARG A 60 20.40 -15.99 -12.13
CA ARG A 60 20.90 -16.26 -13.49
C ARG A 60 20.66 -17.72 -13.87
N ASP A 61 20.19 -17.94 -15.08
CA ASP A 61 20.10 -19.28 -15.68
C ASP A 61 21.49 -19.81 -16.05
N ASP A 62 21.54 -21.04 -16.57
CA ASP A 62 22.81 -21.70 -16.92
C ASP A 62 23.51 -21.04 -18.13
N ALA A 63 22.78 -20.25 -18.92
CA ALA A 63 23.33 -19.41 -19.98
C ALA A 63 23.80 -18.03 -19.47
N GLY A 64 23.72 -17.77 -18.16
CA GLY A 64 24.10 -16.52 -17.53
C GLY A 64 23.09 -15.39 -17.68
N ARG A 65 21.91 -15.64 -18.27
CA ARG A 65 20.85 -14.64 -18.45
C ARG A 65 20.11 -14.44 -17.14
N ALA A 66 19.76 -13.19 -16.84
CA ALA A 66 18.98 -12.86 -15.66
C ALA A 66 17.53 -13.34 -15.85
N ALA A 67 17.13 -14.32 -15.04
CA ALA A 67 15.85 -15.03 -15.16
C ALA A 67 14.86 -14.65 -14.05
N GLY A 68 15.34 -14.27 -12.87
CA GLY A 68 14.49 -13.92 -11.73
C GLY A 68 15.14 -12.91 -10.81
N ARG A 69 14.36 -12.36 -9.88
CA ARG A 69 14.86 -11.45 -8.84
C ARG A 69 14.04 -11.63 -7.57
N ILE A 70 14.66 -11.32 -6.44
CA ILE A 70 14.01 -11.30 -5.13
C ILE A 70 14.77 -10.35 -4.21
N ALA A 71 14.08 -9.75 -3.26
CA ALA A 71 14.67 -9.03 -2.14
C ALA A 71 14.17 -9.61 -0.81
N ALA A 72 15.02 -9.52 0.21
CA ALA A 72 14.68 -9.83 1.59
C ALA A 72 14.99 -8.62 2.48
N PHE A 73 14.21 -8.44 3.53
CA PHE A 73 14.37 -7.34 4.46
C PHE A 73 13.88 -7.70 5.86
N VAL A 74 14.50 -7.09 6.86
CA VAL A 74 14.14 -7.26 8.27
C VAL A 74 14.26 -5.93 9.00
N ASP A 75 13.30 -5.65 9.87
CA ASP A 75 13.42 -4.65 10.92
C ASP A 75 13.75 -5.41 12.20
N LEU A 76 14.97 -5.23 12.72
CA LEU A 76 15.51 -6.05 13.80
C LEU A 76 14.77 -5.79 15.12
N GLU A 77 14.32 -4.56 15.34
CA GLU A 77 13.59 -4.19 16.55
C GLU A 77 12.16 -4.72 16.50
N LYS A 78 11.52 -4.68 15.34
CA LYS A 78 10.20 -5.28 15.12
C LYS A 78 10.25 -6.80 15.25
N ALA A 79 11.25 -7.45 14.67
CA ALA A 79 11.42 -8.89 14.74
C ALA A 79 11.51 -9.38 16.20
N LYS A 80 12.24 -8.68 17.07
CA LYS A 80 12.38 -9.02 18.50
C LYS A 80 11.08 -8.95 19.31
N ARG A 81 10.11 -8.14 18.88
CA ARG A 81 8.82 -7.97 19.59
C ARG A 81 7.78 -9.00 19.18
N LYS A 82 8.03 -9.73 18.10
CA LYS A 82 7.08 -10.67 17.50
C LYS A 82 7.44 -12.11 17.80
N ASP A 83 6.41 -12.93 17.89
CA ASP A 83 6.55 -14.37 18.01
C ASP A 83 5.63 -15.07 16.97
N PRO A 84 6.18 -15.70 15.92
CA PRO A 84 7.60 -15.81 15.60
C PRO A 84 8.22 -14.46 15.20
N ALA A 85 9.53 -14.34 15.37
CA ALA A 85 10.28 -13.22 14.79
C ALA A 85 10.08 -13.24 13.26
N GLU A 86 9.62 -12.14 12.68
CA GLU A 86 9.28 -12.07 11.25
C GLU A 86 10.19 -11.12 10.47
N GLY A 87 10.42 -11.47 9.21
CA GLY A 87 10.97 -10.59 8.17
C GLY A 87 10.07 -10.62 6.94
N GLY A 88 10.54 -10.02 5.85
CA GLY A 88 9.77 -9.96 4.62
C GLY A 88 10.60 -10.24 3.37
N ILE A 89 9.89 -10.69 2.35
CA ILE A 89 10.40 -10.81 0.99
C ILE A 89 9.56 -9.97 0.05
N GLY A 90 10.19 -9.43 -0.98
CA GLY A 90 9.55 -8.52 -1.92
C GLY A 90 10.29 -8.47 -3.24
N PHE A 91 9.77 -7.68 -4.18
CA PHE A 91 10.32 -7.55 -5.54
C PHE A 91 10.54 -8.89 -6.24
N PHE A 92 9.81 -9.93 -5.84
CA PHE A 92 9.94 -11.26 -6.42
C PHE A 92 9.43 -11.23 -7.85
N GLU A 93 10.28 -11.62 -8.80
CA GLU A 93 9.88 -11.91 -10.17
C GLU A 93 10.53 -13.20 -10.60
N CYS A 94 9.74 -14.12 -11.11
CA CYS A 94 10.18 -15.43 -11.53
C CYS A 94 9.38 -15.85 -12.77
N PRO A 95 9.98 -16.57 -13.74
CA PRO A 95 9.21 -17.37 -14.69
C PRO A 95 8.37 -18.41 -13.94
N ASP A 96 7.44 -19.06 -14.65
CA ASP A 96 6.64 -20.15 -14.10
C ASP A 96 7.49 -21.42 -13.93
N ASP A 97 8.43 -21.36 -12.98
CA ASP A 97 9.46 -22.35 -12.70
C ASP A 97 9.58 -22.51 -11.18
N PRO A 98 8.99 -23.57 -10.62
CA PRO A 98 9.04 -23.84 -9.19
C PRO A 98 10.46 -24.02 -8.64
N ALA A 99 11.42 -24.52 -9.44
CA ALA A 99 12.79 -24.72 -8.98
C ALA A 99 13.54 -23.39 -8.87
N ALA A 100 13.34 -22.49 -9.85
CA ALA A 100 13.85 -21.13 -9.79
C ALA A 100 13.27 -20.35 -8.60
N ALA A 101 11.97 -20.49 -8.36
CA ALA A 101 11.29 -19.86 -7.22
C ALA A 101 11.82 -20.38 -5.88
N ALA A 102 11.94 -21.71 -5.72
CA ALA A 102 12.47 -22.33 -4.51
C ALA A 102 13.87 -21.84 -4.19
N LEU A 103 14.78 -21.79 -5.18
CA LEU A 103 16.15 -21.33 -4.97
C LEU A 103 16.21 -19.86 -4.50
N MET A 104 15.31 -19.00 -5.01
CA MET A 104 15.19 -17.61 -4.55
C MET A 104 14.61 -17.51 -3.13
N PHE A 105 13.58 -18.29 -2.81
CA PHE A 105 12.99 -18.32 -1.48
C PHE A 105 13.92 -18.89 -0.42
N ASP A 106 14.70 -19.94 -0.75
CA ASP A 106 15.69 -20.52 0.14
C ASP A 106 16.78 -19.49 0.51
N ALA A 107 17.31 -18.76 -0.47
CA ALA A 107 18.31 -17.72 -0.18
C ALA A 107 17.76 -16.59 0.71
N ALA A 108 16.50 -16.18 0.50
CA ALA A 108 15.85 -15.20 1.37
C ALA A 108 15.64 -15.75 2.78
N LYS A 109 15.18 -17.00 2.90
CA LYS A 109 15.01 -17.71 4.17
C LYS A 109 16.32 -17.81 4.94
N GLU A 110 17.40 -18.24 4.30
CA GLU A 110 18.73 -18.37 4.92
C GLU A 110 19.26 -17.02 5.41
N TRP A 111 19.13 -15.97 4.60
CA TRP A 111 19.56 -14.62 4.97
C TRP A 111 18.78 -14.05 6.16
N LEU A 112 17.48 -14.31 6.20
CA LEU A 112 16.59 -13.93 7.30
C LEU A 112 16.90 -14.75 8.58
N ALA A 113 17.06 -16.06 8.45
CA ALA A 113 17.38 -16.95 9.59
C ALA A 113 18.70 -16.57 10.26
N ALA A 114 19.71 -16.16 9.47
CA ALA A 114 20.98 -15.64 9.98
C ALA A 114 20.83 -14.35 10.84
N ARG A 115 19.67 -13.70 10.79
CA ARG A 115 19.31 -12.50 11.57
C ARG A 115 18.30 -12.78 12.68
N GLY A 116 18.09 -14.06 13.01
CA GLY A 116 17.17 -14.47 14.07
C GLY A 116 15.69 -14.38 13.69
N VAL A 117 15.38 -14.31 12.40
CA VAL A 117 14.00 -14.37 11.89
C VAL A 117 13.57 -15.84 11.75
N GLU A 118 12.32 -16.11 12.08
CA GLU A 118 11.71 -17.45 12.09
C GLU A 118 10.52 -17.59 11.12
N ALA A 119 10.09 -16.48 10.52
CA ALA A 119 9.06 -16.45 9.50
C ALA A 119 9.31 -15.34 8.46
N MET A 120 8.91 -15.57 7.22
CA MET A 120 8.96 -14.53 6.17
C MET A 120 7.59 -14.28 5.56
N ASP A 121 7.22 -13.01 5.47
CA ASP A 121 5.99 -12.54 4.82
C ASP A 121 6.29 -12.09 3.39
N GLY A 122 5.39 -12.37 2.45
CA GLY A 122 5.61 -12.00 1.05
C GLY A 122 4.35 -12.02 0.19
N SER A 123 4.30 -11.28 -0.92
CA SER A 123 5.26 -10.22 -1.27
C SER A 123 4.95 -8.96 -0.45
N VAL A 124 5.95 -8.36 0.20
CA VAL A 124 5.81 -7.14 1.01
C VAL A 124 6.94 -6.16 0.66
N ASN A 125 7.01 -4.98 1.28
CA ASN A 125 8.04 -3.97 0.97
C ASN A 125 8.81 -3.53 2.24
N PHE A 126 10.03 -3.00 2.08
CA PHE A 126 10.86 -2.62 3.22
C PHE A 126 10.39 -1.28 3.82
N GLY A 127 9.69 -1.37 4.94
CA GLY A 127 9.12 -0.25 5.68
C GLY A 127 7.61 -0.35 5.83
N ALA A 128 6.94 0.79 5.84
CA ALA A 128 5.49 0.86 6.05
C ALA A 128 4.70 0.24 4.88
N ASN A 129 3.57 -0.37 5.22
CA ASN A 129 2.64 -1.00 4.27
C ASN A 129 1.84 0.06 3.49
N PHE A 130 2.49 0.73 2.54
CA PHE A 130 1.88 1.75 1.69
C PHE A 130 1.81 1.37 0.22
N ASN A 131 2.84 0.67 -0.29
CA ASN A 131 2.97 0.36 -1.71
C ASN A 131 3.56 -1.04 -1.91
N HIS A 132 3.12 -1.70 -3.00
CA HIS A 132 3.60 -2.97 -3.51
C HIS A 132 3.48 -4.14 -2.53
N TRP A 133 2.32 -4.25 -1.87
CA TRP A 133 2.05 -5.25 -0.83
C TRP A 133 1.03 -6.30 -1.28
N GLY A 134 1.36 -7.57 -1.06
CA GLY A 134 0.58 -8.74 -1.42
C GLY A 134 0.83 -9.26 -2.84
N VAL A 135 0.55 -10.54 -3.03
CA VAL A 135 0.50 -11.23 -4.34
C VAL A 135 -0.92 -11.10 -4.88
N LEU A 136 -1.08 -10.59 -6.10
CA LEU A 136 -2.36 -10.52 -6.81
C LEU A 136 -2.82 -11.95 -7.13
N VAL A 137 -4.00 -12.31 -6.62
CA VAL A 137 -4.64 -13.63 -6.85
C VAL A 137 -5.95 -13.53 -7.63
N GLU A 138 -6.59 -12.36 -7.61
CA GLU A 138 -7.81 -12.07 -8.38
C GLU A 138 -7.74 -10.65 -8.95
N GLY A 139 -8.30 -10.43 -10.13
CA GLY A 139 -8.33 -9.11 -10.76
C GLY A 139 -7.05 -8.76 -11.53
N PHE A 140 -6.61 -9.66 -12.42
CA PHE A 140 -5.50 -9.48 -13.37
C PHE A 140 -5.81 -8.41 -14.44
N MET A 141 -5.87 -7.16 -13.99
CA MET A 141 -6.15 -5.94 -14.74
C MET A 141 -5.12 -4.86 -14.39
N PRO A 142 -5.10 -3.69 -15.07
CA PRO A 142 -4.16 -2.62 -14.73
C PRO A 142 -4.36 -2.11 -13.30
N GLN A 143 -3.27 -2.14 -12.53
CA GLN A 143 -3.28 -1.79 -11.11
C GLN A 143 -3.16 -0.28 -10.88
N GLY A 144 -3.76 0.21 -9.79
CA GLY A 144 -3.58 1.60 -9.37
C GLY A 144 -2.15 1.85 -8.90
N TYR A 145 -1.66 3.09 -9.01
CA TYR A 145 -0.31 3.44 -8.56
C TYR A 145 -0.08 2.97 -7.13
N GLY A 146 1.02 2.26 -6.88
CA GLY A 146 1.35 1.67 -5.58
C GLY A 146 0.74 0.29 -5.29
N MET A 147 -0.15 -0.25 -6.13
CA MET A 147 -0.64 -1.63 -6.01
C MET A 147 0.26 -2.58 -6.82
N PRO A 148 0.58 -3.79 -6.34
CA PRO A 148 1.39 -4.73 -7.09
C PRO A 148 0.58 -5.46 -8.18
N TYR A 149 1.24 -5.78 -9.29
CA TYR A 149 0.76 -6.69 -10.32
C TYR A 149 1.77 -7.83 -10.46
N ASN A 150 1.27 -9.06 -10.57
CA ASN A 150 2.07 -10.23 -10.92
C ASN A 150 1.32 -11.12 -11.92
N LYS A 151 2.04 -12.08 -12.50
CA LYS A 151 1.41 -13.08 -13.38
C LYS A 151 0.51 -14.02 -12.58
N PRO A 152 -0.52 -14.63 -13.22
CA PRO A 152 -1.47 -15.52 -12.52
C PRO A 152 -0.86 -16.71 -11.78
N TYR A 153 0.29 -17.23 -12.24
CA TYR A 153 0.93 -18.40 -11.63
C TYR A 153 1.65 -18.11 -10.31
N TYR A 154 1.82 -16.85 -9.90
CA TYR A 154 2.66 -16.51 -8.74
C TYR A 154 2.11 -17.07 -7.43
N ALA A 155 0.78 -17.10 -7.25
CA ALA A 155 0.16 -17.72 -6.08
C ALA A 155 0.61 -19.19 -5.94
N GLY A 156 0.64 -19.92 -7.06
CA GLY A 156 1.10 -21.31 -7.12
C GLY A 156 2.58 -21.46 -6.76
N LEU A 157 3.44 -20.53 -7.14
CA LEU A 157 4.87 -20.54 -6.74
C LEU A 157 5.04 -20.36 -5.23
N PHE A 158 4.30 -19.43 -4.63
CA PHE A 158 4.32 -19.22 -3.17
C PHE A 158 3.78 -20.45 -2.44
N GLU A 159 2.58 -20.90 -2.80
CA GLU A 159 1.90 -22.03 -2.15
C GLU A 159 2.68 -23.34 -2.33
N GLY A 160 3.25 -23.56 -3.53
CA GLY A 160 4.07 -24.73 -3.83
C GLY A 160 5.36 -24.83 -3.00
N TYR A 161 5.96 -23.69 -2.64
CA TYR A 161 7.09 -23.66 -1.69
C TYR A 161 6.65 -23.91 -0.23
N GLY A 162 5.36 -23.73 0.07
CA GLY A 162 4.76 -23.96 1.39
C GLY A 162 4.39 -22.69 2.14
N PHE A 163 4.33 -21.54 1.46
CA PHE A 163 3.69 -20.35 2.00
C PHE A 163 2.19 -20.61 2.23
N ARG A 164 1.62 -19.92 3.22
CA ARG A 164 0.18 -19.97 3.53
C ARG A 164 -0.38 -18.57 3.62
N GLU A 165 -1.64 -18.41 3.23
CA GLU A 165 -2.34 -17.13 3.27
C GLU A 165 -2.37 -16.59 4.70
N TYR A 166 -1.69 -15.45 4.94
CA TYR A 166 -1.66 -14.78 6.23
C TYR A 166 -2.85 -13.83 6.39
N PHE A 167 -3.13 -13.02 5.37
CA PHE A 167 -4.36 -12.23 5.24
C PHE A 167 -4.61 -11.80 3.79
N ARG A 168 -5.86 -11.47 3.48
CA ARG A 168 -6.27 -10.89 2.19
C ARG A 168 -6.45 -9.39 2.28
N GLN A 169 -6.30 -8.75 1.13
CA GLN A 169 -6.52 -7.34 0.89
C GLN A 169 -7.44 -7.21 -0.32
N PHE A 170 -8.54 -6.48 -0.16
CA PHE A 170 -9.54 -6.29 -1.19
C PHE A 170 -9.48 -4.87 -1.77
N SER A 171 -9.70 -4.79 -3.07
CA SER A 171 -9.79 -3.53 -3.82
C SER A 171 -11.17 -3.44 -4.46
N TYR A 172 -11.89 -2.35 -4.19
CA TYR A 172 -13.23 -2.11 -4.74
C TYR A 172 -13.18 -0.96 -5.74
N HIS A 173 -13.97 -1.03 -6.81
CA HIS A 173 -14.10 0.05 -7.78
C HIS A 173 -15.53 0.60 -7.77
N LYS A 174 -15.65 1.93 -7.72
CA LYS A 174 -16.92 2.65 -7.86
C LYS A 174 -16.95 3.35 -9.22
N ASN A 175 -17.88 2.92 -10.07
CA ASN A 175 -18.20 3.59 -11.32
C ASN A 175 -18.95 4.90 -11.03
N LEU A 176 -18.43 6.03 -11.52
CA LEU A 176 -19.01 7.36 -11.31
C LEU A 176 -20.19 7.65 -12.24
N ALA A 177 -20.42 6.84 -13.27
CA ALA A 177 -21.64 6.94 -14.08
C ALA A 177 -22.88 6.45 -13.32
N GLU A 178 -22.69 5.65 -12.27
CA GLU A 178 -23.77 5.20 -11.39
C GLU A 178 -23.89 6.14 -10.19
N PRO A 179 -25.11 6.55 -9.79
CA PRO A 179 -25.28 7.44 -8.65
C PRO A 179 -24.80 6.77 -7.35
N PHE A 180 -24.34 7.60 -6.41
CA PHE A 180 -24.11 7.13 -5.04
C PHE A 180 -25.44 6.83 -4.35
N PRO A 181 -25.51 5.83 -3.46
CA PRO A 181 -26.75 5.50 -2.76
C PRO A 181 -27.28 6.70 -1.95
N GLU A 182 -28.51 7.15 -2.26
CA GLU A 182 -29.10 8.37 -1.67
C GLU A 182 -29.07 8.38 -0.15
N ARG A 183 -29.30 7.21 0.46
CA ARG A 183 -29.29 7.05 1.92
C ARG A 183 -27.95 7.51 2.51
N MET A 184 -26.84 7.10 1.91
CA MET A 184 -25.49 7.46 2.38
C MET A 184 -25.22 8.95 2.21
N VAL A 185 -25.63 9.52 1.07
CA VAL A 185 -25.51 10.95 0.79
C VAL A 185 -26.29 11.77 1.83
N LYS A 186 -27.57 11.43 2.06
CA LYS A 186 -28.43 12.12 3.03
C LYS A 186 -27.88 12.05 4.46
N PHE A 187 -27.33 10.91 4.88
CA PHE A 187 -26.70 10.79 6.20
C PHE A 187 -25.44 11.65 6.35
N ALA A 188 -24.59 11.68 5.33
CA ALA A 188 -23.40 12.52 5.31
C ALA A 188 -23.78 14.01 5.35
N GLU A 189 -24.74 14.43 4.52
CA GLU A 189 -25.25 15.81 4.53
C GLU A 189 -25.86 16.22 5.86
N HIS A 190 -26.64 15.34 6.49
CA HIS A 190 -27.20 15.59 7.82
C HIS A 190 -26.11 15.78 8.87
N THR A 191 -25.07 14.96 8.83
CA THR A 191 -23.93 15.07 9.75
C THR A 191 -23.18 16.39 9.56
N ILE A 192 -22.98 16.83 8.31
CA ILE A 192 -22.38 18.14 8.00
C ILE A 192 -23.26 19.27 8.54
N LYS A 193 -24.59 19.19 8.36
CA LYS A 193 -25.55 20.23 8.80
C LYS A 193 -25.57 20.43 10.31
N LYS A 194 -25.33 19.39 11.11
CA LYS A 194 -25.27 19.49 12.57
C LYS A 194 -24.12 20.38 13.07
N ARG A 195 -23.09 20.64 12.25
CA ARG A 195 -21.90 21.43 12.60
C ARG A 195 -21.18 20.96 13.88
N THR A 196 -21.36 19.70 14.25
CA THR A 196 -20.68 19.08 15.39
C THR A 196 -19.19 18.89 15.12
N TYR A 197 -18.84 18.73 13.85
CA TYR A 197 -17.49 18.54 13.32
C TYR A 197 -17.20 19.57 12.25
N GLU A 198 -15.93 19.87 12.09
CA GLU A 198 -15.42 20.72 11.03
C GLU A 198 -14.73 19.87 9.96
N PHE A 199 -14.92 20.20 8.68
CA PHE A 199 -14.30 19.51 7.56
C PHE A 199 -13.46 20.50 6.76
N ARG A 200 -12.18 20.18 6.53
CA ARG A 200 -11.26 21.02 5.76
C ARG A 200 -10.49 20.17 4.76
N HIS A 201 -10.34 20.68 3.54
CA HIS A 201 -9.44 20.06 2.58
C HIS A 201 -7.99 20.46 2.87
N TYR A 202 -7.05 19.70 2.33
CA TYR A 202 -5.62 19.97 2.41
C TYR A 202 -5.28 21.30 1.73
N GLU A 203 -4.33 22.06 2.29
CA GLU A 203 -3.77 23.27 1.68
C GLU A 203 -2.25 23.13 1.60
N LYS A 204 -1.66 23.16 0.40
CA LYS A 204 -0.21 23.08 0.16
C LYS A 204 0.55 24.15 0.92
N LYS A 205 -0.03 25.35 1.06
CA LYS A 205 0.55 26.46 1.85
C LYS A 205 0.68 26.15 3.35
N ARG A 206 -0.09 25.18 3.85
CA ARG A 206 -0.10 24.75 5.25
C ARG A 206 0.32 23.27 5.38
N ALA A 207 1.12 22.77 4.45
CA ALA A 207 1.50 21.36 4.36
C ALA A 207 1.99 20.77 5.70
N ASN A 208 2.86 21.48 6.42
CA ASN A 208 3.42 21.01 7.70
C ASN A 208 2.34 20.70 8.74
N ARG A 209 1.29 21.53 8.81
CA ARG A 209 0.17 21.30 9.72
C ARG A 209 -0.58 20.02 9.33
N TYR A 210 -0.97 19.91 8.06
CA TYR A 210 -1.72 18.74 7.60
C TYR A 210 -0.90 17.44 7.65
N ILE A 211 0.42 17.51 7.52
CA ILE A 211 1.32 16.38 7.75
C ILE A 211 1.25 15.95 9.20
N ALA A 212 1.33 16.89 10.16
CA ALA A 212 1.18 16.58 11.58
C ALA A 212 -0.21 16.00 11.89
N ASP A 213 -1.28 16.60 11.35
CA ASP A 213 -2.66 16.14 11.52
C ASP A 213 -2.85 14.71 10.95
N LEU A 214 -2.23 14.41 9.79
CA LEU A 214 -2.26 13.08 9.19
C LEU A 214 -1.52 12.07 10.06
N VAL A 215 -0.31 12.39 10.52
CA VAL A 215 0.47 11.53 11.41
C VAL A 215 -0.30 11.20 12.69
N GLU A 216 -0.95 12.18 13.31
CA GLU A 216 -1.77 11.96 14.51
C GLU A 216 -2.90 10.95 14.24
N VAL A 217 -3.68 11.15 13.17
CA VAL A 217 -4.78 10.26 12.82
C VAL A 217 -4.28 8.86 12.47
N LEU A 218 -3.19 8.75 11.69
CA LEU A 218 -2.59 7.47 11.32
C LEU A 218 -2.13 6.69 12.54
N ASN A 219 -1.33 7.33 13.38
CA ASN A 219 -0.74 6.65 14.53
C ASN A 219 -1.80 6.17 15.52
N ARG A 220 -2.84 6.99 15.77
CA ARG A 220 -3.94 6.61 16.66
C ARG A 220 -4.84 5.55 16.08
N THR A 221 -5.09 5.61 14.77
CA THR A 221 -5.91 4.60 14.10
C THR A 221 -5.15 3.28 14.07
N TRP A 222 -3.91 3.26 13.58
CA TRP A 222 -3.17 2.02 13.33
C TRP A 222 -2.63 1.37 14.60
N ALA A 223 -2.33 2.14 15.66
CA ALA A 223 -2.02 1.56 16.98
C ALA A 223 -3.21 0.80 17.60
N ASP A 224 -4.45 1.08 17.19
CA ASP A 224 -5.62 0.26 17.57
C ASP A 224 -5.70 -1.05 16.76
N TYR A 225 -5.22 -1.04 15.52
CA TYR A 225 -5.35 -2.18 14.58
C TYR A 225 -4.19 -3.17 14.62
N MET A 226 -3.00 -2.77 15.05
CA MET A 226 -1.80 -3.59 15.00
C MET A 226 -1.00 -3.44 16.29
N GLU A 227 -0.88 -4.55 17.03
CA GLU A 227 -0.12 -4.61 18.30
C GLU A 227 1.34 -4.17 18.12
N ASP A 228 1.94 -4.48 16.97
CA ASP A 228 3.32 -4.11 16.61
C ASP A 228 3.41 -2.95 15.61
N TYR A 229 2.44 -2.03 15.64
CA TYR A 229 2.47 -0.85 14.78
C TYR A 229 3.72 0.00 15.07
N GLN A 230 4.50 0.30 14.04
CA GLN A 230 5.53 1.33 14.12
C GLN A 230 4.91 2.67 13.76
N PRO A 231 4.92 3.65 14.69
CA PRO A 231 4.42 4.99 14.41
C PRO A 231 5.11 5.58 13.20
N VAL A 232 4.32 6.06 12.25
CA VAL A 232 4.85 6.87 11.16
C VAL A 232 5.27 8.23 11.70
N THR A 233 6.37 8.74 11.15
CA THR A 233 6.94 10.02 11.55
C THR A 233 6.51 11.14 10.59
N PRO A 234 6.45 12.40 11.06
CA PRO A 234 6.26 13.56 10.18
C PRO A 234 7.27 13.64 9.03
N GLU A 235 8.50 13.19 9.25
CA GLU A 235 9.55 13.17 8.23
C GLU A 235 9.28 12.13 7.13
N GLU A 236 8.72 10.97 7.47
CA GLU A 236 8.29 9.95 6.50
C GLU A 236 7.10 10.42 5.68
N ILE A 237 6.04 10.87 6.34
CA ILE A 237 4.84 11.37 5.66
C ILE A 237 5.17 12.62 4.84
N GLY A 238 6.00 13.52 5.36
CA GLY A 238 6.46 14.71 4.64
C GLY A 238 7.21 14.39 3.36
N ARG A 239 8.05 13.34 3.34
CA ARG A 239 8.71 12.87 2.10
C ARG A 239 7.71 12.33 1.08
N ILE A 240 6.72 11.55 1.52
CA ILE A 240 5.66 11.04 0.64
C ILE A 240 4.86 12.20 0.03
N ILE A 241 4.39 13.13 0.86
CA ILE A 241 3.62 14.31 0.42
C ILE A 241 4.45 15.19 -0.53
N LYS A 242 5.74 15.40 -0.24
CA LYS A 242 6.64 16.15 -1.12
C LYS A 242 6.81 15.46 -2.48
N SER A 243 7.02 14.14 -2.49
CA SER A 243 7.14 13.35 -3.72
C SER A 243 5.85 13.37 -4.54
N ALA A 244 4.70 13.24 -3.88
CA ALA A 244 3.38 13.32 -4.49
C ALA A 244 2.96 14.76 -4.87
N GLY A 245 3.74 15.79 -4.51
CA GLY A 245 3.44 17.21 -4.76
C GLY A 245 2.91 17.55 -6.16
N PRO A 246 3.50 17.02 -7.25
CA PRO A 246 3.01 17.24 -8.61
C PRO A 246 1.62 16.67 -8.88
N VAL A 247 1.22 15.62 -8.16
CA VAL A 247 -0.03 14.86 -8.40
C VAL A 247 -1.10 15.14 -7.35
N ILE A 248 -0.76 15.82 -6.25
CA ILE A 248 -1.72 16.22 -5.21
C ILE A 248 -2.69 17.25 -5.75
N GLU A 249 -3.98 16.88 -5.68
CA GLU A 249 -5.11 17.78 -5.75
C GLU A 249 -5.66 18.04 -4.35
N GLU A 250 -5.63 19.30 -3.91
CA GLU A 250 -5.97 19.72 -2.56
C GLU A 250 -7.38 19.27 -2.13
N GLU A 251 -8.35 19.39 -3.03
CA GLU A 251 -9.75 18.98 -2.81
C GLU A 251 -9.97 17.47 -2.80
N PHE A 252 -8.93 16.66 -3.02
CA PHE A 252 -8.99 15.19 -2.91
C PHE A 252 -8.51 14.66 -1.57
N VAL A 253 -8.01 15.56 -0.71
CA VAL A 253 -7.54 15.21 0.63
C VAL A 253 -8.35 16.00 1.65
N TRP A 254 -9.10 15.31 2.49
CA TRP A 254 -10.01 15.92 3.46
C TRP A 254 -9.73 15.44 4.87
N PHE A 255 -9.85 16.36 5.82
CA PHE A 255 -9.69 16.14 7.24
C PHE A 255 -10.97 16.53 7.98
N ALA A 256 -11.31 15.77 9.01
CA ALA A 256 -12.37 16.07 9.95
C ALA A 256 -11.77 16.46 11.30
N TYR A 257 -12.36 17.47 11.94
CA TYR A 257 -11.89 18.01 13.21
C TYR A 257 -13.02 18.05 14.24
N LYS A 258 -12.66 17.82 15.50
CA LYS A 258 -13.49 18.10 16.66
C LYS A 258 -12.70 19.00 17.61
N ASP A 259 -13.21 20.20 17.84
CA ASP A 259 -12.62 21.19 18.74
C ASP A 259 -11.14 21.47 18.41
N GLY A 260 -10.85 21.62 17.11
CA GLY A 260 -9.51 21.88 16.58
C GLY A 260 -8.59 20.67 16.44
N ARG A 261 -8.98 19.49 16.97
CA ARG A 261 -8.18 18.25 16.88
C ARG A 261 -8.58 17.41 15.67
N PRO A 262 -7.63 16.85 14.91
CA PRO A 262 -7.94 15.99 13.77
C PRO A 262 -8.49 14.64 14.26
N ILE A 263 -9.64 14.22 13.73
CA ILE A 263 -10.32 12.99 14.13
C ILE A 263 -10.49 11.99 12.99
N GLY A 264 -10.27 12.40 11.75
CA GLY A 264 -10.38 11.52 10.60
C GLY A 264 -9.86 12.15 9.33
N VAL A 265 -9.54 11.31 8.36
CA VAL A 265 -8.94 11.72 7.10
C VAL A 265 -9.38 10.81 5.95
N VAL A 266 -9.49 11.39 4.76
CA VAL A 266 -9.49 10.69 3.46
C VAL A 266 -8.38 11.30 2.62
N VAL A 267 -7.45 10.49 2.16
CA VAL A 267 -6.34 10.85 1.28
C VAL A 267 -6.51 10.11 -0.04
N THR A 268 -6.76 10.86 -1.11
CA THR A 268 -6.95 10.31 -2.44
C THR A 268 -5.99 10.98 -3.42
N PHE A 269 -5.45 10.17 -4.35
CA PHE A 269 -4.62 10.66 -5.45
C PHE A 269 -5.23 10.29 -6.80
N PRO A 270 -5.03 11.10 -7.84
CA PRO A 270 -5.22 10.66 -9.21
C PRO A 270 -4.35 9.42 -9.50
N ASP A 271 -4.88 8.45 -10.22
CA ASP A 271 -4.15 7.24 -10.55
C ASP A 271 -3.13 7.48 -11.67
N VAL A 272 -1.94 7.91 -11.26
CA VAL A 272 -0.84 8.24 -12.18
C VAL A 272 -0.32 7.05 -12.98
N ASN A 273 -0.65 5.81 -12.61
CA ASN A 273 -0.31 4.63 -13.40
C ASN A 273 -0.89 4.71 -14.83
N GLN A 274 -2.06 5.33 -15.02
CA GLN A 274 -2.66 5.54 -16.35
C GLN A 274 -1.79 6.42 -17.28
N VAL A 275 -0.89 7.22 -16.70
CA VAL A 275 0.10 8.00 -17.43
C VAL A 275 1.46 7.28 -17.46
N LEU A 276 1.91 6.73 -16.33
CA LEU A 276 3.20 6.06 -16.18
C LEU A 276 3.36 4.82 -17.06
N ALA A 277 2.25 4.16 -17.44
CA ALA A 277 2.23 3.07 -18.42
C ALA A 277 2.97 3.40 -19.73
N ARG A 278 3.15 4.69 -20.08
CA ARG A 278 3.82 5.15 -21.31
C ARG A 278 5.32 5.36 -21.16
N PHE A 279 5.91 5.12 -19.99
CA PHE A 279 7.28 5.55 -19.65
C PHE A 279 8.24 4.41 -19.32
N ASP A 280 7.75 3.18 -19.17
CA ASP A 280 8.54 1.97 -18.89
C ASP A 280 9.46 2.15 -17.65
N GLY A 281 8.90 2.72 -16.58
CA GLY A 281 9.60 2.89 -15.30
C GLY A 281 10.73 3.94 -15.29
N ARG A 282 11.00 4.60 -16.41
CA ARG A 282 12.13 5.55 -16.53
C ARG A 282 11.63 6.97 -16.79
N LEU A 283 12.05 7.93 -15.96
CA LEU A 283 11.80 9.36 -16.16
C LEU A 283 13.11 10.14 -16.26
N ASN A 284 13.56 10.41 -17.50
CA ASN A 284 14.60 11.42 -17.74
C ASN A 284 13.98 12.82 -17.86
N LEU A 285 14.76 13.89 -18.03
CA LEU A 285 14.25 15.27 -18.08
C LEU A 285 13.14 15.45 -19.13
N TRP A 286 13.33 14.94 -20.35
CA TRP A 286 12.32 15.05 -21.42
C TRP A 286 11.05 14.24 -21.12
N LYS A 287 11.21 13.01 -20.63
CA LYS A 287 10.09 12.17 -20.18
C LYS A 287 9.34 12.81 -19.00
N THR A 288 10.05 13.49 -18.08
CA THR A 288 9.45 14.23 -16.97
C THR A 288 8.59 15.38 -17.47
N PHE A 289 9.07 16.17 -18.42
CA PHE A 289 8.27 17.22 -19.03
C PHE A 289 7.02 16.66 -19.73
N ARG A 290 7.18 15.58 -20.50
CA ARG A 290 6.06 14.88 -21.13
C ARG A 290 5.07 14.32 -20.11
N PHE A 291 5.54 13.77 -19.00
CA PHE A 291 4.73 13.27 -17.89
C PHE A 291 3.88 14.40 -17.28
N LEU A 292 4.51 15.52 -16.93
CA LEU A 292 3.80 16.69 -16.37
C LEU A 292 2.75 17.25 -17.34
N ARG A 293 3.02 17.24 -18.65
CA ARG A 293 2.05 17.64 -19.68
C ARG A 293 0.85 16.68 -19.72
N LEU A 294 1.08 15.38 -19.65
CA LEU A 294 0.02 14.37 -19.65
C LEU A 294 -0.82 14.42 -18.36
N LEU A 295 -0.17 14.70 -17.23
CA LEU A 295 -0.85 14.91 -15.95
C LEU A 295 -1.90 16.03 -16.03
N LYS A 296 -1.56 17.14 -16.70
CA LYS A 296 -2.47 18.27 -16.92
C LYS A 296 -3.53 18.01 -18.01
N GLY A 297 -3.31 17.03 -18.88
CA GLY A 297 -4.13 16.77 -20.07
C GLY A 297 -5.41 15.97 -19.83
N LYS A 298 -5.91 15.88 -18.59
CA LYS A 298 -7.11 15.09 -18.22
C LYS A 298 -7.06 13.62 -18.69
N THR A 299 -5.84 13.07 -18.82
CA THR A 299 -5.63 11.68 -19.27
C THR A 299 -5.99 10.67 -18.16
N ILE A 300 -5.86 11.08 -16.90
CA ILE A 300 -6.21 10.25 -15.75
C ILE A 300 -7.72 10.28 -15.58
N THR A 301 -8.34 9.11 -15.59
CA THR A 301 -9.79 8.91 -15.45
C THR A 301 -10.16 8.19 -14.16
N ARG A 302 -9.17 7.73 -13.38
CA ARG A 302 -9.37 7.03 -12.11
C ARG A 302 -8.70 7.77 -10.95
N ASN A 303 -9.36 7.79 -9.81
CA ASN A 303 -8.77 8.18 -8.53
C ASN A 303 -8.53 6.94 -7.67
N ARG A 304 -7.47 6.93 -6.85
CA ARG A 304 -7.24 5.89 -5.84
C ARG A 304 -7.32 6.51 -4.45
N VAL A 305 -8.30 6.07 -3.66
CA VAL A 305 -8.32 6.35 -2.22
C VAL A 305 -7.17 5.57 -1.61
N PHE A 306 -6.10 6.28 -1.29
CA PHE A 306 -4.87 5.72 -0.76
C PHE A 306 -5.01 5.41 0.73
N LEU A 307 -5.72 6.27 1.45
CA LEU A 307 -5.93 6.11 2.87
C LEU A 307 -7.26 6.72 3.31
N ALA A 308 -7.99 6.02 4.18
CA ALA A 308 -9.16 6.56 4.84
C ALA A 308 -9.24 5.99 6.26
N GLY A 309 -9.50 6.86 7.24
CA GLY A 309 -9.53 6.43 8.64
C GLY A 309 -10.17 7.46 9.55
N VAL A 310 -10.71 6.98 10.66
CA VAL A 310 -11.22 7.77 11.78
C VAL A 310 -10.64 7.16 13.04
N ILE A 311 -10.16 8.02 13.94
CA ILE A 311 -9.59 7.58 15.21
C ILE A 311 -10.62 6.75 16.01
N PRO A 312 -10.17 5.79 16.84
CA PRO A 312 -11.05 4.80 17.48
C PRO A 312 -12.26 5.39 18.19
N GLU A 313 -12.08 6.52 18.88
CA GLU A 313 -13.11 7.19 19.69
C GLU A 313 -14.26 7.75 18.84
N PHE A 314 -14.02 7.99 17.55
CA PHE A 314 -14.98 8.60 16.63
C PHE A 314 -15.45 7.64 15.52
N GLN A 315 -15.07 6.36 15.53
CA GLN A 315 -15.47 5.41 14.47
C GLN A 315 -16.99 5.25 14.31
N ASN A 316 -17.77 5.43 15.39
CA ASN A 316 -19.23 5.36 15.37
C ASN A 316 -19.91 6.73 15.22
N SER A 317 -19.15 7.79 14.94
CA SER A 317 -19.65 9.18 14.88
C SER A 317 -20.19 9.57 13.49
N ASN A 318 -20.19 8.65 12.53
CA ASN A 318 -20.54 8.85 11.12
C ASN A 318 -19.66 9.86 10.35
N VAL A 319 -18.53 10.31 10.92
CA VAL A 319 -17.61 11.30 10.30
C VAL A 319 -16.99 10.84 8.98
N ILE A 320 -16.85 9.54 8.77
CA ILE A 320 -16.28 9.00 7.52
C ILE A 320 -17.16 9.33 6.29
N GLY A 321 -18.48 9.35 6.45
CA GLY A 321 -19.42 9.65 5.36
C GLY A 321 -19.23 11.05 4.77
N PRO A 322 -19.25 12.13 5.58
CA PRO A 322 -18.91 13.48 5.16
C PRO A 322 -17.54 13.62 4.47
N LEU A 323 -16.50 12.95 4.98
CA LEU A 323 -15.17 12.97 4.36
C LEU A 323 -15.22 12.44 2.91
N PHE A 324 -15.85 11.28 2.71
CA PHE A 324 -16.06 10.73 1.37
C PHE A 324 -16.96 11.62 0.51
N LEU A 325 -18.05 12.19 1.07
CA LEU A 325 -18.96 13.05 0.31
C LEU A 325 -18.25 14.32 -0.21
N HIS A 326 -17.42 14.94 0.61
CA HIS A 326 -16.64 16.11 0.19
C HIS A 326 -15.66 15.77 -0.95
N PHE A 327 -14.92 14.67 -0.82
CA PHE A 327 -14.05 14.15 -1.87
C PHE A 327 -14.83 13.83 -3.16
N VAL A 328 -15.94 13.10 -3.05
CA VAL A 328 -16.77 12.70 -4.20
C VAL A 328 -17.28 13.92 -4.97
N ARG A 329 -17.78 14.95 -4.28
CA ARG A 329 -18.22 16.20 -4.93
C ARG A 329 -17.10 16.88 -5.72
N ALA A 330 -15.87 16.86 -5.20
CA ALA A 330 -14.70 17.39 -5.90
C ALA A 330 -14.37 16.58 -7.16
N VAL A 331 -14.54 15.26 -7.12
CA VAL A 331 -14.34 14.37 -8.28
C VAL A 331 -15.45 14.56 -9.31
N GLU A 332 -16.72 14.63 -8.89
CA GLU A 332 -17.88 14.82 -9.78
C GLU A 332 -17.83 16.17 -10.52
N ALA A 333 -17.26 17.21 -9.91
CA ALA A 333 -16.99 18.48 -10.57
C ALA A 333 -15.98 18.38 -11.73
N ARG A 334 -15.35 17.21 -11.93
CA ARG A 334 -14.29 16.94 -12.90
C ARG A 334 -14.69 15.74 -13.78
N PRO A 335 -15.50 15.93 -14.84
CA PRO A 335 -16.19 14.86 -15.58
C PRO A 335 -15.29 13.89 -16.38
N HIS A 336 -13.98 14.13 -16.40
CA HIS A 336 -13.02 13.21 -17.00
C HIS A 336 -12.71 12.02 -16.09
N TYR A 337 -12.96 12.15 -14.78
CA TYR A 337 -12.94 11.02 -13.87
C TYR A 337 -14.19 10.17 -14.05
N ARG A 338 -13.99 8.86 -14.15
CA ARG A 338 -15.02 7.86 -14.40
C ARG A 338 -15.09 6.80 -13.30
N GLU A 339 -14.04 6.68 -12.50
CA GLU A 339 -13.91 5.61 -11.51
C GLU A 339 -13.18 6.09 -10.25
N ILE A 340 -13.57 5.54 -9.11
CA ILE A 340 -12.83 5.62 -7.85
C ILE A 340 -12.42 4.19 -7.45
N GLU A 341 -11.13 3.98 -7.30
CA GLU A 341 -10.54 2.79 -6.70
C GLU A 341 -10.40 2.98 -5.18
N LEU A 342 -11.03 2.09 -4.43
CA LEU A 342 -11.04 2.02 -2.97
C LEU A 342 -10.11 0.87 -2.56
N SER A 343 -8.81 1.16 -2.43
CA SER A 343 -7.77 0.13 -2.30
C SER A 343 -6.65 0.49 -1.32
N TRP A 344 -6.22 -0.40 -0.44
CA TRP A 344 -6.76 -1.73 -0.13
C TRP A 344 -7.43 -1.73 1.25
N VAL A 345 -8.28 -2.71 1.48
CA VAL A 345 -8.82 -3.00 2.81
C VAL A 345 -8.57 -4.47 3.16
N GLY A 346 -7.98 -4.71 4.32
CA GLY A 346 -7.75 -6.07 4.82
C GLY A 346 -9.06 -6.82 5.07
N ASP A 347 -9.04 -8.15 4.90
CA ASP A 347 -10.15 -9.03 5.28
C ASP A 347 -10.50 -8.94 6.77
N TYR A 348 -9.50 -8.64 7.60
CA TYR A 348 -9.60 -8.32 9.02
C TYR A 348 -10.28 -6.97 9.34
N ASN A 349 -10.63 -6.15 8.34
CA ASN A 349 -11.37 -4.90 8.51
C ASN A 349 -12.76 -4.96 7.85
N PRO A 350 -13.70 -5.73 8.40
CA PRO A 350 -15.05 -5.88 7.83
C PRO A 350 -15.86 -4.57 7.85
N ARG A 351 -15.52 -3.63 8.74
CA ARG A 351 -16.21 -2.32 8.83
C ARG A 351 -15.95 -1.47 7.58
N MET A 352 -14.69 -1.29 7.20
CA MET A 352 -14.35 -0.51 6.00
C MET A 352 -14.82 -1.20 4.72
N ARG A 353 -14.75 -2.53 4.63
CA ARG A 353 -15.33 -3.29 3.52
C ARG A 353 -16.82 -3.00 3.34
N LYS A 354 -17.58 -3.06 4.43
CA LYS A 354 -19.01 -2.76 4.42
C LYS A 354 -19.28 -1.32 3.98
N ILE A 355 -18.45 -0.36 4.40
CA ILE A 355 -18.56 1.03 3.93
C ILE A 355 -18.36 1.10 2.41
N TYR A 356 -17.35 0.43 1.85
CA TYR A 356 -17.10 0.41 0.41
C TYR A 356 -18.25 -0.21 -0.38
N GLU A 357 -18.81 -1.32 0.09
CA GLU A 357 -19.99 -1.95 -0.50
C GLU A 357 -21.22 -1.02 -0.41
N GLN A 358 -21.42 -0.34 0.72
CA GLN A 358 -22.54 0.58 0.94
C GLN A 358 -22.48 1.86 0.11
N ILE A 359 -21.30 2.29 -0.37
CA ILE A 359 -21.17 3.40 -1.31
C ILE A 359 -21.24 2.95 -2.78
N GLY A 360 -21.58 1.69 -3.03
CA GLY A 360 -21.71 1.11 -4.37
C GLY A 360 -20.38 0.65 -4.97
N GLY A 361 -19.35 0.43 -4.14
CA GLY A 361 -18.10 -0.17 -4.57
C GLY A 361 -18.29 -1.65 -4.92
N VAL A 362 -17.77 -2.05 -6.07
CA VAL A 362 -17.78 -3.44 -6.53
C VAL A 362 -16.40 -4.04 -6.31
N HIS A 363 -16.32 -5.21 -5.68
CA HIS A 363 -15.05 -5.91 -5.48
C HIS A 363 -14.42 -6.27 -6.84
N LYS A 364 -13.16 -5.89 -7.07
CA LYS A 364 -12.45 -6.12 -8.34
C LYS A 364 -11.14 -6.89 -8.22
N LYS A 365 -10.44 -6.80 -7.08
CA LYS A 365 -9.10 -7.37 -6.94
C LYS A 365 -8.85 -7.88 -5.53
N THR A 366 -8.18 -9.01 -5.46
CA THR A 366 -7.70 -9.62 -4.22
C THR A 366 -6.19 -9.76 -4.26
N HIS A 367 -5.53 -9.22 -3.25
CA HIS A 367 -4.11 -9.42 -2.98
C HIS A 367 -3.95 -10.22 -1.69
N VAL A 368 -3.07 -11.21 -1.69
CA VAL A 368 -2.78 -12.05 -0.53
C VAL A 368 -1.39 -11.71 0.00
N THR A 369 -1.30 -11.40 1.29
CA THR A 369 -0.01 -11.50 1.99
C THR A 369 0.14 -12.93 2.45
N TYR A 370 1.17 -13.60 1.96
CA TYR A 370 1.53 -14.95 2.36
C TYR A 370 2.55 -14.92 3.49
N ARG A 371 2.56 -15.95 4.33
CA ARG A 371 3.57 -16.20 5.36
C ARG A 371 4.14 -17.61 5.23
N TYR A 372 5.45 -17.71 5.38
CA TYR A 372 6.16 -18.97 5.48
C TYR A 372 6.85 -19.06 6.84
N LEU A 373 6.47 -20.05 7.65
CA LEU A 373 7.15 -20.38 8.92
C LEU A 373 8.37 -21.25 8.61
N PHE A 374 9.52 -20.93 9.22
CA PHE A 374 10.77 -21.67 9.01
C PHE A 374 10.73 -23.02 9.71
N ASP A 375 10.20 -23.05 10.94
CA ASP A 375 9.77 -24.28 11.60
C ASP A 375 8.38 -24.68 11.08
N ARG A 376 8.32 -25.84 10.42
CA ARG A 376 7.10 -26.38 9.83
C ARG A 376 6.20 -27.10 10.85
N GLY A 377 6.70 -27.41 12.04
CA GLY A 377 5.93 -27.97 13.15
C GLY A 377 5.11 -26.92 13.90
N ARG A 378 5.48 -25.63 13.78
CA ARG A 378 4.78 -24.53 14.44
C ARG A 378 3.36 -24.34 13.87
N PRO A 379 2.32 -24.18 14.71
CA PRO A 379 0.98 -23.86 14.25
C PRO A 379 0.93 -22.56 13.45
N PHE A 380 0.28 -22.61 12.29
CA PHE A 380 0.07 -21.42 11.48
C PHE A 380 -1.23 -20.72 11.90
N VAL A 381 -1.12 -19.43 12.18
CA VAL A 381 -2.25 -18.56 12.53
C VAL A 381 -2.32 -17.43 11.52
N ARG A 382 -3.51 -17.20 10.96
CA ARG A 382 -3.79 -16.05 10.10
C ARG A 382 -3.80 -14.77 10.91
N PHE A 383 -3.43 -13.66 10.30
CA PHE A 383 -3.63 -12.37 10.93
C PHE A 383 -5.12 -12.09 11.08
N THR A 384 -5.54 -11.74 12.28
CA THR A 384 -6.86 -11.19 12.56
C THR A 384 -6.70 -9.91 13.38
N ASN A 385 -7.67 -9.02 13.28
CA ASN A 385 -7.70 -7.78 14.06
C ASN A 385 -8.43 -7.95 15.42
N GLU A 386 -8.60 -9.19 15.88
CA GLU A 386 -9.30 -9.47 17.14
C GLU A 386 -8.46 -9.11 18.37
N GLY A 387 -7.12 -9.06 18.22
CA GLY A 387 -6.16 -8.61 19.24
C GLY A 387 -5.84 -7.11 19.23
N GLY A 388 -6.47 -6.32 18.35
CA GLY A 388 -6.32 -4.86 18.34
C GLY A 388 -6.69 -4.24 19.70
N ASN A 389 -6.07 -3.10 20.05
CA ASN A 389 -6.01 -2.57 21.41
C ASN A 389 -7.38 -2.02 21.89
N SER A 390 -8.32 -2.93 22.19
CA SER A 390 -9.68 -2.65 22.65
C SER A 390 -9.76 -1.83 23.94
N ALA A 391 -8.64 -1.65 24.64
CA ALA A 391 -8.49 -0.82 25.83
C ALA A 391 -8.84 0.66 25.57
N LEU A 392 -8.53 1.21 24.39
CA LEU A 392 -8.82 2.62 24.06
C LEU A 392 -10.33 2.92 23.90
N ARG A 393 -11.19 1.90 23.84
CA ARG A 393 -12.65 2.07 23.75
C ARG A 393 -13.32 2.35 25.10
N LYS A 394 -12.71 1.97 26.22
CA LYS A 394 -13.35 2.02 27.55
C LYS A 394 -13.25 3.38 28.23
N ASP A 395 -12.21 4.18 27.96
CA ASP A 395 -11.99 5.44 28.68
C ASP A 395 -12.78 6.64 28.11
N ALA A 396 -13.35 6.53 26.91
CA ALA A 396 -14.02 7.65 26.24
C ALA A 396 -15.55 7.70 26.42
N VAL A 397 -16.19 6.60 26.83
CA VAL A 397 -17.66 6.55 27.02
C VAL A 397 -18.09 6.93 28.45
N GLY A 398 -17.14 7.06 29.39
CA GLY A 398 -17.40 7.33 30.81
C GLY A 398 -17.37 8.80 31.26
N LYS A 399 -17.17 9.78 30.38
CA LYS A 399 -17.07 11.22 30.76
C LYS A 399 -17.96 12.16 29.93
N GLY A 400 -19.17 11.71 29.63
CA GLY A 400 -20.20 12.52 29.00
C GLY A 400 -21.59 12.04 29.39
N ALA A 401 -21.89 12.09 30.69
CA ALA A 401 -23.25 12.10 31.22
C ALA A 401 -23.63 13.54 31.55
#